data_AF-A0A2N7R5Y7-F1
#
_entry.id   AF-A0A2N7R5Y7-F1
#
_cell.length_a   1.000
_cell.length_b   1.000
_cell.length_c   1.000
_cell.angle_alpha   90.00
_cell.angle_beta   90.00
_cell.angle_gamma   90.00
#
_symmetry.space_group_name_H-M   'P 1'
#
loop_
_entity.id
_entity.type
_entity.pdbx_description
1 polymer ?
#
loop_
_entity_poly.entity_id
_entity_poly.type
_entity_poly.pdbx_seq_one_letter_code
_entity_poly.pdbx_strand_id
1 'polypeptide(L)'
;MDVRQFAFLAGQPSAAVKNRESFLGMPKRGLAFLLANVMFWQPMWAQADGIVVANPNTSLDRAGNGVPIINIATPNGSGLSHNQFHDYNVGAQGVILNNGSAQTSNTQLAGHIIGNPNLKNSGSAQVILNEVISGNPSQLRGYTEVAGQSARVIVANPYGITCNGCGFINAPRVTLSTGKPVLDNGRLDRFQVDQGSVAIDGAGLNASNVDRFEIITRSAKINAQLQAQNLTIVAGRNDVNAQTLNATARADDGSAKPQLAIDSSALGGMYAGAIKLVGTEAGVGVKLDGKLIASGGDIQLDANGQLSLVDTSATGAVNVKAASLDARGPVYAGTALNVQT
;
A
#
# COMPACT_ATOMS: atom_id res chain seq x y z
N MET A 1 52.07 -71.20 -6.15
CA MET A 1 52.86 -70.19 -5.42
C MET A 1 53.41 -69.22 -6.44
N ASP A 2 52.92 -67.98 -6.51
CA ASP A 2 53.64 -66.81 -6.01
C ASP A 2 52.88 -65.52 -6.40
N VAL A 3 52.84 -64.56 -5.48
CA VAL A 3 52.10 -63.29 -5.59
C VAL A 3 53.12 -62.17 -5.76
N ARG A 4 53.00 -61.31 -6.79
CA ARG A 4 53.64 -59.96 -6.84
C ARG A 4 52.74 -59.03 -7.66
N GLN A 5 51.90 -58.21 -7.01
CA GLN A 5 52.12 -56.82 -6.56
C GLN A 5 52.35 -55.76 -7.66
N PHE A 6 51.31 -54.92 -7.80
CA PHE A 6 51.20 -53.48 -8.13
C PHE A 6 52.44 -52.70 -8.63
N ALA A 7 52.24 -51.91 -9.69
CA ALA A 7 52.63 -50.49 -9.70
C ALA A 7 51.84 -49.71 -10.77
N PHE A 8 50.89 -48.91 -10.29
CA PHE A 8 50.15 -47.89 -11.04
C PHE A 8 51.14 -46.77 -11.42
N LEU A 9 51.26 -46.45 -12.71
CA LEU A 9 52.04 -45.30 -13.18
C LEU A 9 51.28 -44.00 -12.85
N ALA A 10 51.35 -43.58 -11.58
CA ALA A 10 51.03 -42.22 -11.17
C ALA A 10 52.30 -41.37 -11.32
N GLY A 11 52.34 -40.48 -12.31
CA GLY A 11 53.51 -39.61 -12.49
C GLY A 11 53.57 -38.83 -13.79
N GLN A 12 52.50 -38.15 -14.19
CA GLN A 12 52.66 -36.98 -15.07
C GLN A 12 52.41 -35.72 -14.23
N PRO A 13 53.39 -34.79 -14.12
CA PRO A 13 53.16 -33.53 -13.44
C PRO A 13 52.17 -32.70 -14.26
N SER A 14 51.01 -32.39 -13.67
CA SER A 14 50.08 -31.41 -14.22
C SER A 14 50.80 -30.08 -14.49
N ALA A 15 50.55 -29.50 -15.66
CA ALA A 15 51.16 -28.24 -16.09
C ALA A 15 51.08 -27.17 -14.98
N ALA A 16 52.21 -26.56 -14.65
CA ALA A 16 52.27 -25.49 -13.65
C ALA A 16 51.38 -24.33 -14.09
N VAL A 17 50.32 -24.08 -13.32
CA VAL A 17 49.38 -22.97 -13.55
C VAL A 17 50.14 -21.66 -13.31
N LYS A 18 50.48 -20.94 -14.39
CA LYS A 18 51.09 -19.61 -14.26
C LYS A 18 50.06 -18.63 -13.71
N ASN A 19 50.26 -18.20 -12.47
CA ASN A 19 49.53 -17.07 -11.90
C ASN A 19 49.88 -15.79 -12.67
N ARG A 20 48.99 -15.36 -13.56
CA ARG A 20 49.08 -14.02 -14.16
C ARG A 20 48.58 -13.01 -13.15
N GLU A 21 49.46 -12.15 -12.63
CA GLU A 21 49.08 -11.11 -11.66
C GLU A 21 48.42 -9.89 -12.31
N SER A 22 48.51 -9.78 -13.64
CA SER A 22 47.91 -8.71 -14.43
C SER A 22 46.91 -9.25 -15.46
N PHE A 23 45.88 -8.44 -15.70
CA PHE A 23 44.88 -8.66 -16.75
C PHE A 23 44.81 -7.38 -17.59
N LEU A 24 45.09 -7.48 -18.90
CA LEU A 24 45.14 -6.31 -19.82
C LEU A 24 46.01 -5.15 -19.31
N GLY A 25 47.19 -5.47 -18.75
CA GLY A 25 48.14 -4.45 -18.26
C GLY A 25 47.79 -3.83 -16.90
N MET A 26 46.64 -4.15 -16.30
CA MET A 26 46.29 -3.72 -14.95
C MET A 26 46.57 -4.83 -13.91
N PRO A 27 47.10 -4.49 -12.72
CA PRO A 27 47.22 -5.48 -11.65
C PRO A 27 45.84 -5.94 -11.21
N LYS A 28 45.66 -7.25 -10.98
CA LYS A 28 44.38 -7.85 -10.54
C LYS A 28 43.81 -7.17 -9.29
N ARG A 29 44.67 -6.71 -8.39
CA ARG A 29 44.28 -5.93 -7.21
C ARG A 29 43.68 -4.57 -7.59
N GLY A 30 44.25 -3.88 -8.58
CA GLY A 30 43.71 -2.62 -9.10
C GLY A 30 42.34 -2.80 -9.78
N LEU A 31 42.20 -3.85 -10.59
CA LEU A 31 40.91 -4.19 -11.21
C LEU A 31 39.86 -4.56 -10.15
N ALA A 32 40.22 -5.32 -9.12
CA ALA A 32 39.33 -5.67 -8.02
C ALA A 32 38.91 -4.44 -7.20
N PHE A 33 39.81 -3.49 -6.94
CA PHE A 33 39.47 -2.23 -6.29
C PHE A 33 38.55 -1.36 -7.15
N LEU A 34 38.75 -1.31 -8.46
CA LEU A 34 37.92 -0.54 -9.37
C LEU A 34 36.51 -1.14 -9.48
N LEU A 35 36.41 -2.47 -9.63
CA LEU A 35 35.14 -3.20 -9.61
C LEU A 35 34.45 -3.11 -8.25
N ALA A 36 35.19 -3.22 -7.14
CA ALA A 36 34.63 -3.04 -5.80
C ALA A 36 34.12 -1.62 -5.59
N ASN A 37 34.80 -0.59 -6.09
CA ASN A 37 34.31 0.80 -6.02
C ASN A 37 33.10 1.03 -6.94
N VAL A 38 33.10 0.48 -8.16
CA VAL A 38 31.90 0.53 -9.03
C VAL A 38 30.73 -0.20 -8.37
N MET A 39 30.94 -1.35 -7.74
CA MET A 39 29.89 -2.09 -7.00
C MET A 39 29.48 -1.41 -5.68
N PHE A 40 30.40 -0.76 -4.96
CA PHE A 40 30.08 -0.01 -3.73
C PHE A 40 29.33 1.29 -4.03
N TRP A 41 29.57 1.88 -5.21
CA TRP A 41 28.95 3.16 -5.63
C TRP A 41 27.74 2.96 -6.57
N GLN A 42 27.45 1.72 -6.98
CA GLN A 42 26.21 1.36 -7.69
C GLN A 42 25.38 0.44 -6.78
N PRO A 43 24.43 0.98 -5.99
CA PRO A 43 23.40 1.92 -6.45
C PRO A 43 23.17 3.10 -5.49
N MET A 44 23.76 4.27 -5.77
CA MET A 44 23.11 5.56 -5.45
C MET A 44 22.33 6.13 -6.65
N TRP A 45 22.14 5.31 -7.68
CA TRP A 45 21.25 5.56 -8.81
C TRP A 45 20.03 4.64 -8.72
N ALA A 46 19.47 4.46 -7.51
CA ALA A 46 18.03 4.30 -7.42
C ALA A 46 17.47 5.70 -7.61
N GLN A 47 17.17 6.07 -8.85
CA GLN A 47 16.20 7.14 -9.08
C GLN A 47 15.00 6.79 -8.19
N ALA A 48 14.69 7.66 -7.24
CA ALA A 48 13.39 7.65 -6.62
C ALA A 48 12.41 7.92 -7.77
N ASP A 49 11.84 6.86 -8.34
CA ASP A 49 10.73 6.94 -9.28
C ASP A 49 9.66 7.78 -8.60
N GLY A 50 9.50 8.99 -9.13
CA GLY A 50 8.81 10.08 -8.47
C GLY A 50 7.30 10.03 -8.67
N ILE A 51 6.73 11.22 -8.79
CA ILE A 51 5.34 11.42 -9.19
C ILE A 51 5.39 11.86 -10.65
N VAL A 52 4.77 11.09 -11.54
CA VAL A 52 4.72 11.38 -12.97
C VAL A 52 3.26 11.55 -13.35
N VAL A 53 2.86 12.78 -13.65
CA VAL A 53 1.49 13.12 -14.02
C VAL A 53 1.19 12.62 -15.44
N ALA A 54 0.00 12.07 -15.65
CA ALA A 54 -0.48 11.55 -16.92
C ALA A 54 -1.57 12.40 -17.61
N ASN A 55 -2.21 13.34 -16.90
CA ASN A 55 -3.23 14.22 -17.48
C ASN A 55 -2.82 15.71 -17.41
N PRO A 56 -3.23 16.55 -18.38
CA PRO A 56 -2.74 17.94 -18.47
C PRO A 56 -3.31 18.86 -17.38
N ASN A 57 -4.38 18.44 -16.70
CA ASN A 57 -5.08 19.25 -15.71
C ASN A 57 -4.49 19.13 -14.31
N THR A 58 -3.58 18.18 -14.09
CA THR A 58 -2.80 18.06 -12.86
C THR A 58 -1.39 18.57 -13.13
N SER A 59 -0.77 19.26 -12.19
CA SER A 59 0.64 19.66 -12.33
C SER A 59 1.43 19.41 -11.07
N LEU A 60 2.74 19.26 -11.24
CA LEU A 60 3.68 19.05 -10.15
C LEU A 60 4.51 20.31 -9.96
N ASP A 61 4.65 20.72 -8.71
CA ASP A 61 5.50 21.80 -8.25
C ASP A 61 6.29 21.34 -7.02
N ARG A 62 7.11 22.22 -6.44
CA ARG A 62 7.86 21.95 -5.21
C ARG A 62 7.77 23.14 -4.28
N ALA A 63 7.57 22.84 -3.00
CA ALA A 63 7.71 23.82 -1.93
C ALA A 63 9.17 24.30 -1.81
N GLY A 64 9.37 25.44 -1.13
CA GLY A 64 10.71 25.98 -0.86
C GLY A 64 11.63 25.02 -0.08
N ASN A 65 11.06 24.10 0.71
CA ASN A 65 11.80 23.06 1.42
C ASN A 65 11.94 21.74 0.64
N GLY A 66 11.52 21.70 -0.64
CA GLY A 66 11.69 20.56 -1.55
C GLY A 66 10.57 19.53 -1.55
N VAL A 67 9.58 19.63 -0.64
CA VAL A 67 8.40 18.75 -0.62
C VAL A 67 7.62 18.90 -1.94
N PRO A 68 7.32 17.80 -2.66
CA PRO A 68 6.53 17.86 -3.87
C PRO A 68 5.10 18.34 -3.60
N ILE A 69 4.61 19.23 -4.46
CA ILE A 69 3.24 19.75 -4.44
C ILE A 69 2.54 19.27 -5.71
N ILE A 70 1.45 18.53 -5.56
CA ILE A 70 0.53 18.21 -6.64
C ILE A 70 -0.55 19.29 -6.65
N ASN A 71 -0.53 20.14 -7.68
CA ASN A 71 -1.66 20.99 -8.00
C ASN A 71 -2.72 20.12 -8.68
N ILE A 72 -3.69 19.69 -7.88
CA ILE A 72 -4.78 18.82 -8.32
C ILE A 72 -5.60 19.48 -9.43
N ALA A 73 -6.25 18.66 -10.26
CA ALA A 73 -7.15 19.11 -11.31
C ALA A 73 -8.38 19.84 -10.75
N THR A 74 -8.95 20.72 -11.56
CA THR A 74 -10.23 21.38 -11.27
C THR A 74 -11.31 20.35 -10.94
N PRO A 75 -12.00 20.44 -9.79
CA PRO A 75 -13.08 19.54 -9.46
C PRO A 75 -14.23 19.69 -10.45
N ASN A 76 -14.88 18.58 -10.78
CA ASN A 76 -16.09 18.60 -11.60
C ASN A 76 -17.32 19.03 -10.79
N GLY A 77 -18.51 19.06 -11.43
CA GLY A 77 -19.76 19.47 -10.79
C GLY A 77 -20.21 18.64 -9.58
N SER A 78 -19.60 17.45 -9.36
CA SER A 78 -19.83 16.63 -8.16
C SER A 78 -18.81 16.87 -7.04
N GLY A 79 -17.80 17.71 -7.29
CA GLY A 79 -16.74 17.98 -6.33
C GLY A 79 -15.51 17.07 -6.41
N LEU A 80 -15.46 16.20 -7.42
CA LEU A 80 -14.37 15.25 -7.64
C LEU A 80 -13.27 15.90 -8.48
N SER A 81 -12.06 15.97 -7.92
CA SER A 81 -10.82 16.21 -8.66
C SER A 81 -10.19 14.88 -9.04
N HIS A 82 -10.07 14.61 -10.35
CA HIS A 82 -9.51 13.36 -10.89
C HIS A 82 -8.13 13.59 -11.48
N ASN A 83 -7.13 13.02 -10.82
CA ASN A 83 -5.72 13.18 -11.09
C ASN A 83 -5.17 11.83 -11.54
N GLN A 84 -4.56 11.79 -12.72
CA GLN A 84 -4.03 10.56 -13.30
C GLN A 84 -2.51 10.62 -13.34
N PHE A 85 -1.87 9.49 -13.06
CA PHE A 85 -0.42 9.37 -12.93
C PHE A 85 0.10 8.15 -13.67
N HIS A 86 1.29 8.25 -14.23
CA HIS A 86 2.10 7.10 -14.60
C HIS A 86 2.78 6.52 -13.36
N ASP A 87 3.30 7.37 -12.47
CA ASP A 87 3.91 6.96 -11.22
C ASP A 87 3.37 7.83 -10.08
N TYR A 88 2.97 7.19 -8.98
CA TYR A 88 2.52 7.88 -7.79
C TYR A 88 3.21 7.26 -6.58
N ASN A 89 4.36 7.82 -6.21
CA ASN A 89 5.15 7.41 -5.06
C ASN A 89 5.31 8.59 -4.09
N VAL A 90 5.21 8.32 -2.80
CA VAL A 90 5.39 9.30 -1.73
C VAL A 90 6.67 8.97 -1.00
N GLY A 91 7.67 9.87 -1.09
CA GLY A 91 8.93 9.71 -0.35
C GLY A 91 8.78 10.06 1.14
N ALA A 92 9.86 9.90 1.89
CA ALA A 92 9.89 10.17 3.33
C ALA A 92 9.58 11.64 3.68
N GLN A 93 9.92 12.58 2.78
CA GLN A 93 9.56 14.00 2.91
C GLN A 93 8.05 14.27 2.76
N GLY A 94 7.26 13.27 2.35
CA GLY A 94 5.84 13.41 2.07
C GLY A 94 5.51 14.04 0.72
N VAL A 95 4.24 14.36 0.53
CA VAL A 95 3.67 15.06 -0.63
C VAL A 95 2.50 15.94 -0.18
N ILE A 96 2.30 17.06 -0.86
CA ILE A 96 1.15 17.94 -0.63
C ILE A 96 0.21 17.85 -1.84
N LEU A 97 -1.06 17.55 -1.58
CA LEU A 97 -2.18 17.73 -2.51
C LEU A 97 -2.71 19.15 -2.33
N ASN A 98 -2.43 20.05 -3.27
CA ASN A 98 -2.81 21.44 -3.18
C ASN A 98 -4.30 21.64 -3.50
N ASN A 99 -5.14 21.61 -2.47
CA ASN A 99 -6.57 21.87 -2.55
C ASN A 99 -6.93 23.32 -2.15
N GLY A 100 -5.94 24.23 -2.14
CA GLY A 100 -6.11 25.62 -1.79
C GLY A 100 -6.68 26.44 -2.95
N SER A 101 -7.91 26.92 -2.83
CA SER A 101 -8.52 27.86 -3.79
C SER A 101 -8.21 29.34 -3.50
N ALA A 102 -7.77 29.64 -2.28
CA ALA A 102 -7.26 30.96 -1.88
C ALA A 102 -5.83 31.21 -2.40
N GLN A 103 -5.34 32.44 -2.31
CA GLN A 103 -4.01 32.80 -2.83
C GLN A 103 -2.86 32.05 -2.15
N THR A 104 -3.00 31.71 -0.86
CA THR A 104 -2.04 30.93 -0.09
C THR A 104 -2.74 29.89 0.76
N SER A 105 -2.03 28.83 1.12
CA SER A 105 -2.49 27.81 2.05
C SER A 105 -1.37 27.44 3.01
N ASN A 106 -1.71 27.27 4.28
CA ASN A 106 -0.75 26.80 5.27
C ASN A 106 -0.75 25.26 5.30
N THR A 107 0.42 24.68 5.43
CA THR A 107 0.68 23.23 5.41
C THR A 107 1.65 22.88 6.53
N GLN A 108 1.55 21.68 7.07
CA GLN A 108 2.45 21.14 8.09
C GLN A 108 3.78 20.69 7.47
N LEU A 109 3.74 20.15 6.24
CA LEU A 109 4.92 19.63 5.55
C LEU A 109 5.80 20.73 4.96
N ALA A 110 5.24 21.88 4.58
CA ALA A 110 5.98 22.93 3.86
C ALA A 110 5.74 24.37 4.35
N GLY A 111 4.94 24.57 5.39
CA GLY A 111 4.52 25.92 5.79
C GLY A 111 3.59 26.55 4.75
N HIS A 112 3.85 27.79 4.37
CA HIS A 112 3.00 28.50 3.40
C HIS A 112 3.34 28.09 1.97
N ILE A 113 2.33 27.65 1.23
CA ILE A 113 2.41 27.40 -0.21
C ILE A 113 1.47 28.35 -0.97
N ILE A 114 1.76 28.57 -2.25
CA ILE A 114 0.85 29.27 -3.16
C ILE A 114 -0.36 28.37 -3.43
N GLY A 115 -1.55 28.95 -3.47
CA GLY A 115 -2.77 28.22 -3.80
C GLY A 115 -2.76 27.62 -5.20
N ASN A 116 -3.59 26.60 -5.40
CA ASN A 116 -3.65 25.88 -6.65
C ASN A 116 -4.28 26.74 -7.76
N PRO A 117 -3.54 27.05 -8.84
CA PRO A 117 -4.06 27.86 -9.94
C PRO A 117 -5.29 27.24 -10.63
N ASN A 118 -5.43 25.92 -10.60
CA ASN A 118 -6.56 25.20 -11.21
C ASN A 118 -7.88 25.42 -10.46
N LEU A 119 -7.83 25.91 -9.21
CA LEU A 119 -8.99 25.99 -8.31
C LEU A 119 -9.54 27.42 -8.15
N LYS A 120 -8.90 28.42 -8.75
CA LYS A 120 -9.25 29.85 -8.59
C LYS A 120 -10.73 30.17 -8.88
N ASN A 121 -11.32 29.49 -9.86
CA ASN A 121 -12.68 29.75 -10.32
C ASN A 121 -13.68 28.64 -9.96
N SER A 122 -13.22 27.50 -9.44
CA SER A 122 -14.07 26.34 -9.12
C SER A 122 -14.29 26.15 -7.62
N GLY A 123 -13.40 26.70 -6.79
CA GLY A 123 -13.28 26.31 -5.39
C GLY A 123 -12.55 24.98 -5.20
N SER A 124 -12.43 24.57 -3.95
CA SER A 124 -11.72 23.37 -3.51
C SER A 124 -12.53 22.09 -3.77
N ALA A 125 -11.83 20.99 -4.06
CA ALA A 125 -12.42 19.67 -4.23
C ALA A 125 -12.89 19.07 -2.90
N GLN A 126 -13.97 18.30 -2.92
CA GLN A 126 -14.43 17.48 -1.79
C GLN A 126 -13.81 16.06 -1.83
N VAL A 127 -13.46 15.58 -3.02
CA VAL A 127 -12.81 14.29 -3.23
C VAL A 127 -11.63 14.46 -4.18
N ILE A 128 -10.46 13.97 -3.78
CA ILE A 128 -9.24 13.95 -4.57
C ILE A 128 -8.93 12.49 -4.92
N LEU A 129 -9.16 12.13 -6.18
CA LEU A 129 -8.82 10.81 -6.72
C LEU A 129 -7.46 10.87 -7.40
N ASN A 130 -6.51 10.11 -6.89
CA ASN A 130 -5.20 9.88 -7.50
C ASN A 130 -5.20 8.47 -8.10
N GLU A 131 -5.30 8.38 -9.41
CA GLU A 131 -5.36 7.12 -10.17
C GLU A 131 -4.05 6.87 -10.90
N VAL A 132 -3.42 5.73 -10.65
CA VAL A 132 -2.27 5.27 -11.45
C VAL A 132 -2.77 4.45 -12.62
N ILE A 133 -2.41 4.87 -13.84
CA ILE A 133 -2.85 4.24 -15.09
C ILE A 133 -1.74 3.44 -15.79
N SER A 134 -0.51 3.45 -15.25
CA SER A 134 0.60 2.62 -15.72
C SER A 134 0.66 1.28 -14.98
N GLY A 135 1.55 0.39 -15.42
CA GLY A 135 1.84 -0.90 -14.80
C GLY A 135 2.63 -0.88 -13.48
N ASN A 136 2.98 0.30 -12.95
CA ASN A 136 3.90 0.43 -11.82
C ASN A 136 3.14 0.49 -10.49
N PRO A 137 3.53 -0.30 -9.46
CA PRO A 137 2.94 -0.21 -8.12
C PRO A 137 3.36 1.08 -7.41
N SER A 138 2.55 1.51 -6.44
CA SER A 138 2.81 2.71 -5.63
C SER A 138 3.53 2.39 -4.32
N GLN A 139 4.56 3.17 -3.98
CA GLN A 139 5.22 3.15 -2.68
C GLN A 139 4.91 4.43 -1.91
N LEU A 140 4.28 4.28 -0.74
CA LEU A 140 3.93 5.38 0.16
C LEU A 140 4.80 5.29 1.42
N ARG A 141 5.80 6.18 1.53
CA ARG A 141 6.86 6.13 2.56
C ARG A 141 6.88 7.36 3.46
N GLY A 142 5.84 8.19 3.40
CA GLY A 142 5.70 9.42 4.17
C GLY A 142 4.26 9.93 4.13
N TYR A 143 4.06 11.15 4.64
CA TYR A 143 2.73 11.72 4.78
C TYR A 143 2.21 12.34 3.47
N THR A 144 0.92 12.15 3.20
CA THR A 144 0.18 12.91 2.19
C THR A 144 -0.66 13.97 2.90
N GLU A 145 -0.41 15.24 2.60
CA GLU A 145 -1.14 16.37 3.20
C GLU A 145 -2.07 17.03 2.19
N VAL A 146 -3.33 17.32 2.58
CA VAL A 146 -4.22 18.17 1.79
C VAL A 146 -4.04 19.63 2.24
N ALA A 147 -3.54 20.50 1.36
CA ALA A 147 -3.45 21.93 1.64
C ALA A 147 -4.81 22.62 1.42
N GLY A 148 -5.16 23.59 2.27
CA GLY A 148 -6.42 24.32 2.16
C GLY A 148 -7.60 23.54 2.74
N GLN A 149 -8.73 23.52 2.03
CA GLN A 149 -9.93 22.82 2.50
C GLN A 149 -9.68 21.30 2.57
N SER A 150 -10.09 20.68 3.68
CA SER A 150 -9.99 19.23 3.85
C SER A 150 -10.83 18.48 2.81
N ALA A 151 -10.34 17.32 2.37
CA ALA A 151 -10.98 16.51 1.34
C ALA A 151 -10.77 15.02 1.59
N ARG A 152 -11.66 14.19 1.02
CA ARG A 152 -11.42 12.76 0.93
C ARG A 152 -10.25 12.51 -0.03
N VAL A 153 -9.28 11.70 0.39
CA VAL A 153 -8.15 11.30 -0.46
C VAL A 153 -8.31 9.84 -0.89
N ILE A 154 -8.13 9.56 -2.17
CA ILE A 154 -8.16 8.22 -2.72
C ILE A 154 -6.87 8.00 -3.52
N VAL A 155 -6.18 6.90 -3.24
CA VAL A 155 -5.05 6.41 -4.05
C VAL A 155 -5.48 5.08 -4.66
N ALA A 156 -5.66 5.06 -5.97
CA ALA A 156 -6.10 3.91 -6.73
C ALA A 156 -4.98 3.43 -7.66
N ASN A 157 -4.44 2.23 -7.41
CA ASN A 157 -3.41 1.62 -8.25
C ASN A 157 -3.65 0.10 -8.37
N PRO A 158 -4.17 -0.38 -9.51
CA PRO A 158 -4.42 -1.80 -9.73
C PRO A 158 -3.20 -2.72 -9.61
N TYR A 159 -1.99 -2.18 -9.75
CA TYR A 159 -0.75 -2.97 -9.69
C TYR A 159 -0.22 -3.12 -8.26
N GLY A 160 -0.81 -2.41 -7.29
CA GLY A 160 -0.53 -2.57 -5.87
C GLY A 160 -0.10 -1.27 -5.20
N ILE A 161 -0.22 -1.26 -3.87
CA ILE A 161 0.16 -0.13 -3.02
C ILE A 161 0.89 -0.68 -1.80
N THR A 162 2.10 -0.18 -1.53
CA THR A 162 2.82 -0.48 -0.28
C THR A 162 2.92 0.77 0.56
N CYS A 163 2.44 0.71 1.80
CA CYS A 163 2.64 1.72 2.84
C CYS A 163 3.75 1.29 3.78
N ASN A 164 4.75 2.14 3.98
CA ASN A 164 5.83 1.95 4.94
C ASN A 164 6.12 3.28 5.65
N GLY A 165 5.46 3.52 6.77
CA GLY A 165 5.49 4.80 7.48
C GLY A 165 4.64 5.88 6.81
N CYS A 166 3.61 5.49 6.06
CA CYS A 166 2.72 6.46 5.46
C CYS A 166 1.68 6.99 6.47
N GLY A 167 1.12 8.16 6.16
CA GLY A 167 0.09 8.80 6.96
C GLY A 167 -0.58 9.93 6.17
N PHE A 168 -1.62 10.53 6.74
CA PHE A 168 -2.43 11.51 6.04
C PHE A 168 -2.74 12.71 6.93
N ILE A 169 -2.63 13.91 6.38
CA ILE A 169 -2.88 15.17 7.08
C ILE A 169 -4.02 15.91 6.38
N ASN A 170 -4.95 16.44 7.18
CA ASN A 170 -6.11 17.19 6.70
C ASN A 170 -7.01 16.41 5.71
N ALA A 171 -7.06 15.09 5.87
CA ALA A 171 -7.86 14.17 5.07
C ALA A 171 -8.78 13.34 5.99
N PRO A 172 -10.04 13.74 6.22
CA PRO A 172 -10.93 13.05 7.16
C PRO A 172 -11.32 11.63 6.70
N ARG A 173 -11.21 11.35 5.40
CA ARG A 173 -11.45 10.03 4.83
C ARG A 173 -10.37 9.68 3.82
N VAL A 174 -9.80 8.48 3.95
CA VAL A 174 -8.76 8.00 3.06
C VAL A 174 -9.10 6.60 2.56
N THR A 175 -8.92 6.38 1.25
CA THR A 175 -9.09 5.07 0.62
C THR A 175 -7.83 4.69 -0.15
N LEU A 176 -7.20 3.58 0.22
CA LEU A 176 -6.20 2.90 -0.60
C LEU A 176 -6.88 1.79 -1.38
N SER A 177 -6.77 1.80 -2.71
CA SER A 177 -7.48 0.85 -3.55
C SER A 177 -6.61 0.26 -4.65
N THR A 178 -6.76 -1.04 -4.92
CA THR A 178 -6.29 -1.65 -6.18
C THR A 178 -7.43 -1.82 -7.18
N GLY A 179 -8.63 -1.36 -6.84
CA GLY A 179 -9.74 -1.32 -7.77
C GLY A 179 -9.62 -0.14 -8.72
N LYS A 180 -9.95 -0.38 -9.99
CA LYS A 180 -10.13 0.68 -10.98
C LYS A 180 -11.35 1.53 -10.57
N PRO A 181 -11.20 2.86 -10.41
CA PRO A 181 -12.33 3.73 -10.11
C PRO A 181 -13.29 3.79 -11.30
N VAL A 182 -14.59 3.61 -11.04
CA VAL A 182 -15.65 3.78 -12.03
C VAL A 182 -16.46 5.02 -11.68
N LEU A 183 -16.51 5.96 -12.62
CA LEU A 183 -17.27 7.19 -12.49
C LEU A 183 -18.63 7.04 -13.18
N ASP A 184 -19.68 7.54 -12.54
CA ASP A 184 -21.00 7.74 -13.14
C ASP A 184 -21.38 9.21 -13.04
N ASN A 185 -21.70 9.84 -14.17
CA ASN A 185 -22.03 11.27 -14.25
C ASN A 185 -21.02 12.18 -13.52
N GLY A 186 -19.73 11.85 -13.59
CA GLY A 186 -18.64 12.59 -12.95
C GLY A 186 -18.45 12.29 -11.45
N ARG A 187 -19.33 11.52 -10.82
CA ARG A 187 -19.19 11.09 -9.42
C ARG A 187 -18.51 9.72 -9.37
N LEU A 188 -17.66 9.51 -8.38
CA LEU A 188 -17.13 8.16 -8.08
C LEU A 188 -18.25 7.26 -7.55
N ASP A 189 -18.61 6.25 -8.33
CA ASP A 189 -19.68 5.29 -8.02
C ASP A 189 -19.13 4.08 -7.28
N ARG A 190 -18.10 3.43 -7.84
CA ARG A 190 -17.55 2.18 -7.30
C ARG A 190 -16.08 1.97 -7.66
N PHE A 191 -15.48 0.99 -7.01
CA PHE A 191 -14.17 0.44 -7.36
C PHE A 191 -14.34 -0.96 -7.94
N GLN A 192 -13.75 -1.20 -9.10
CA GLN A 192 -13.69 -2.50 -9.76
C GLN A 192 -12.35 -3.18 -9.44
N VAL A 193 -12.38 -4.11 -8.50
CA VAL A 193 -11.21 -4.83 -8.02
C VAL A 193 -11.05 -6.13 -8.80
N ASP A 194 -9.99 -6.20 -9.61
CA ASP A 194 -9.62 -7.40 -10.39
C ASP A 194 -8.30 -8.04 -9.93
N GLN A 195 -7.37 -7.24 -9.40
CA GLN A 195 -6.00 -7.66 -9.07
C GLN A 195 -5.34 -6.71 -8.08
N GLY A 196 -4.06 -6.94 -7.81
CA GLY A 196 -3.22 -6.10 -6.96
C GLY A 196 -3.34 -6.44 -5.48
N SER A 197 -2.35 -5.97 -4.71
CA SER A 197 -2.37 -6.08 -3.26
C SER A 197 -2.04 -4.76 -2.58
N VAL A 198 -2.63 -4.51 -1.42
CA VAL A 198 -2.20 -3.45 -0.51
C VAL A 198 -1.37 -4.07 0.61
N ALA A 199 -0.16 -3.57 0.80
CA ALA A 199 0.77 -4.03 1.84
C ALA A 199 1.05 -2.90 2.85
N ILE A 200 0.97 -3.22 4.14
CA ILE A 200 1.40 -2.36 5.25
C ILE A 200 2.65 -2.99 5.85
N ASP A 201 3.80 -2.37 5.64
CA ASP A 201 5.13 -2.91 5.97
C ASP A 201 5.95 -1.92 6.82
N GLY A 202 7.11 -2.37 7.31
CA GLY A 202 8.13 -1.53 7.93
C GLY A 202 7.59 -0.69 9.09
N ALA A 203 7.61 0.64 8.94
CA ALA A 203 7.15 1.58 9.97
C ALA A 203 5.63 1.64 10.12
N GLY A 204 4.86 0.87 9.33
CA GLY A 204 3.41 0.74 9.47
C GLY A 204 2.62 1.89 8.85
N LEU A 205 1.38 2.05 9.30
CA LEU A 205 0.45 3.12 8.91
C LEU A 205 -0.04 3.85 10.16
N ASN A 206 0.05 5.18 10.14
CA ASN A 206 -0.64 6.03 11.11
C ASN A 206 -1.79 6.80 10.43
N ALA A 207 -3.02 6.41 10.76
CA ALA A 207 -4.25 7.08 10.36
C ALA A 207 -5.13 7.41 11.58
N SER A 208 -4.54 7.58 12.76
CA SER A 208 -5.26 7.88 14.02
C SER A 208 -5.92 9.26 14.01
N ASN A 209 -5.49 10.16 13.14
CA ASN A 209 -6.11 11.47 12.90
C ASN A 209 -7.08 11.48 11.70
N VAL A 210 -7.34 10.33 11.10
CA VAL A 210 -8.27 10.15 9.96
C VAL A 210 -9.53 9.50 10.49
N ASP A 211 -10.69 10.13 10.30
CA ASP A 211 -11.96 9.63 10.82
C ASP A 211 -12.30 8.25 10.24
N ARG A 212 -12.06 8.04 8.94
CA ARG A 212 -12.31 6.77 8.24
C ARG A 212 -11.18 6.39 7.30
N PHE A 213 -10.57 5.24 7.54
CA PHE A 213 -9.52 4.66 6.71
C PHE A 213 -10.00 3.36 6.04
N GLU A 214 -9.81 3.27 4.74
CA GLU A 214 -10.37 2.21 3.91
C GLU A 214 -9.29 1.57 3.04
N ILE A 215 -9.27 0.24 3.00
CA ILE A 215 -8.47 -0.54 2.06
C ILE A 215 -9.43 -1.36 1.19
N ILE A 216 -9.36 -1.20 -0.13
CA ILE A 216 -10.21 -1.91 -1.10
C ILE A 216 -9.30 -2.59 -2.12
N THR A 217 -9.11 -3.89 -2.01
CA THR A 217 -8.02 -4.57 -2.72
C THR A 217 -8.37 -6.00 -3.07
N ARG A 218 -7.66 -6.64 -4.00
CA ARG A 218 -7.85 -8.08 -4.21
C ARG A 218 -7.30 -8.88 -3.03
N SER A 219 -6.11 -8.52 -2.56
CA SER A 219 -5.55 -9.05 -1.30
C SER A 219 -4.87 -7.97 -0.47
N ALA A 220 -4.83 -8.17 0.84
CA ALA A 220 -4.16 -7.28 1.79
C ALA A 220 -3.10 -8.04 2.58
N LYS A 221 -1.94 -7.42 2.77
CA LYS A 221 -0.87 -7.90 3.65
C LYS A 221 -0.62 -6.88 4.75
N ILE A 222 -0.73 -7.29 6.00
CA ILE A 222 -0.48 -6.43 7.15
C ILE A 222 0.71 -7.03 7.91
N ASN A 223 1.91 -6.52 7.65
CA ASN A 223 3.14 -7.00 8.26
C ASN A 223 3.69 -6.04 9.33
N ALA A 224 3.10 -4.86 9.45
CA ALA A 224 3.43 -3.84 10.42
C ALA A 224 2.16 -3.24 11.04
N GLN A 225 2.35 -2.44 12.08
CA GLN A 225 1.24 -1.84 12.82
C GLN A 225 0.39 -0.93 11.92
N LEU A 226 -0.93 -1.10 11.99
CA LEU A 226 -1.92 -0.24 11.36
C LEU A 226 -2.74 0.44 12.47
N GLN A 227 -2.69 1.77 12.54
CA GLN A 227 -3.50 2.56 13.48
C GLN A 227 -4.53 3.40 12.73
N ALA A 228 -5.81 3.40 13.15
CA ALA A 228 -6.89 4.17 12.52
C ALA A 228 -8.02 4.50 13.50
N GLN A 229 -8.92 5.44 13.19
CA GLN A 229 -10.13 5.63 14.00
C GLN A 229 -11.22 4.62 13.61
N ASN A 230 -11.61 4.60 12.34
CA ASN A 230 -12.52 3.59 11.79
C ASN A 230 -11.85 2.90 10.61
N LEU A 231 -11.51 1.62 10.77
CA LEU A 231 -10.86 0.81 9.74
C LEU A 231 -11.88 -0.04 8.99
N THR A 232 -11.87 0.02 7.66
CA THR A 232 -12.55 -0.97 6.82
C THR A 232 -11.61 -1.56 5.79
N ILE A 233 -11.50 -2.88 5.74
CA ILE A 233 -10.78 -3.60 4.68
C ILE A 233 -11.78 -4.46 3.91
N VAL A 234 -11.87 -4.23 2.60
CA VAL A 234 -12.64 -5.06 1.67
C VAL A 234 -11.66 -5.75 0.73
N ALA A 235 -11.59 -7.06 0.84
CA ALA A 235 -10.68 -7.93 0.10
C ALA A 235 -11.43 -8.90 -0.82
N GLY A 236 -10.79 -9.29 -1.92
CA GLY A 236 -11.31 -10.17 -2.95
C GLY A 236 -11.67 -9.44 -4.25
N ARG A 237 -11.99 -10.22 -5.28
CA ARG A 237 -12.45 -9.71 -6.58
C ARG A 237 -13.89 -9.18 -6.52
N ASN A 238 -14.06 -7.86 -6.49
CA ASN A 238 -15.33 -7.19 -6.14
C ASN A 238 -15.65 -5.96 -7.01
N ASP A 239 -16.94 -5.68 -7.15
CA ASP A 239 -17.45 -4.31 -7.33
C ASP A 239 -17.78 -3.74 -5.94
N VAL A 240 -17.10 -2.66 -5.53
CA VAL A 240 -17.28 -2.06 -4.20
C VAL A 240 -17.82 -0.65 -4.32
N ASN A 241 -19.02 -0.38 -3.78
CA ASN A 241 -19.60 0.96 -3.80
C ASN A 241 -18.71 1.96 -3.05
N ALA A 242 -18.40 3.10 -3.66
CA ALA A 242 -17.42 4.04 -3.16
C ALA A 242 -17.88 4.82 -1.91
N GLN A 243 -19.17 4.84 -1.60
CA GLN A 243 -19.73 5.51 -0.42
C GLN A 243 -20.01 4.53 0.72
N THR A 244 -20.78 3.47 0.44
CA THR A 244 -21.24 2.51 1.45
C THR A 244 -20.22 1.43 1.77
N LEU A 245 -19.27 1.16 0.86
CA LEU A 245 -18.35 0.02 0.89
C LEU A 245 -19.05 -1.34 0.81
N ASN A 246 -20.29 -1.38 0.33
CA ASN A 246 -20.95 -2.65 0.02
C ASN A 246 -20.20 -3.31 -1.13
N ALA A 247 -19.77 -4.55 -0.89
CA ALA A 247 -19.01 -5.36 -1.84
C ALA A 247 -19.93 -6.38 -2.51
N THR A 248 -19.92 -6.41 -3.83
CA THR A 248 -20.54 -7.46 -4.62
C THR A 248 -19.43 -8.26 -5.28
N ALA A 249 -19.32 -9.54 -4.94
CA ALA A 249 -18.32 -10.42 -5.54
C ALA A 249 -18.54 -10.51 -7.05
N ARG A 250 -17.46 -10.37 -7.81
CA ARG A 250 -17.50 -10.54 -9.26
C ARG A 250 -17.31 -12.02 -9.60
N ALA A 251 -17.89 -12.46 -10.72
CA ALA A 251 -17.79 -13.84 -11.18
C ALA A 251 -16.33 -14.27 -11.34
N ASP A 252 -16.02 -15.53 -11.03
CA ASP A 252 -14.70 -16.11 -11.27
C ASP A 252 -14.33 -15.96 -12.75
N ASP A 253 -13.14 -15.40 -13.02
CA ASP A 253 -12.61 -15.19 -14.36
C ASP A 253 -11.51 -16.18 -14.73
N GLY A 254 -11.26 -17.18 -13.87
CA GLY A 254 -10.20 -18.17 -14.04
C GLY A 254 -8.80 -17.66 -13.71
N SER A 255 -8.65 -16.42 -13.24
CA SER A 255 -7.35 -15.92 -12.77
C SER A 255 -6.93 -16.62 -11.47
N ALA A 256 -5.61 -16.76 -11.28
CA ALA A 256 -5.08 -17.38 -10.08
C ALA A 256 -5.54 -16.62 -8.82
N LYS A 257 -6.18 -17.34 -7.89
CA LYS A 257 -6.65 -16.76 -6.63
C LYS A 257 -5.48 -16.49 -5.69
N PRO A 258 -5.53 -15.40 -4.90
CA PRO A 258 -4.60 -15.23 -3.79
C PRO A 258 -4.70 -16.40 -2.81
N GLN A 259 -3.61 -16.70 -2.11
CA GLN A 259 -3.64 -17.70 -1.02
C GLN A 259 -4.54 -17.23 0.14
N LEU A 260 -4.50 -15.93 0.43
CA LEU A 260 -5.25 -15.28 1.48
C LEU A 260 -5.77 -13.93 0.98
N ALA A 261 -7.00 -13.58 1.38
CA ALA A 261 -7.64 -12.32 1.09
C ALA A 261 -7.07 -11.22 1.98
N ILE A 262 -6.85 -11.55 3.26
CA ILE A 262 -6.15 -10.71 4.22
C ILE A 262 -5.17 -11.61 4.96
N ASP A 263 -3.90 -11.23 4.96
CA ASP A 263 -2.81 -11.90 5.66
C ASP A 263 -2.14 -10.91 6.61
N SER A 264 -2.48 -11.00 7.89
CA SER A 264 -1.85 -10.23 8.96
C SER A 264 -0.85 -11.12 9.68
N SER A 265 0.41 -10.67 9.75
CA SER A 265 1.48 -11.35 10.47
C SER A 265 1.44 -11.01 11.97
N ALA A 266 2.17 -11.76 12.79
CA ALA A 266 2.30 -11.46 14.22
C ALA A 266 2.87 -10.05 14.51
N LEU A 267 3.64 -9.47 13.57
CA LEU A 267 4.14 -8.08 13.65
C LEU A 267 3.10 -7.06 13.15
N GLY A 268 2.14 -7.51 12.34
CA GLY A 268 1.11 -6.69 11.74
C GLY A 268 -0.20 -6.69 12.52
N GLY A 269 -0.27 -5.90 13.58
CA GLY A 269 -1.52 -5.67 14.34
C GLY A 269 -2.34 -4.51 13.80
N MET A 270 -3.66 -4.63 13.91
CA MET A 270 -4.63 -3.58 13.58
C MET A 270 -5.22 -3.01 14.88
N TYR A 271 -5.07 -1.70 15.05
CA TYR A 271 -5.50 -0.97 16.24
C TYR A 271 -6.41 0.16 15.77
N ALA A 272 -7.70 0.06 16.05
CA ALA A 272 -8.65 1.10 15.68
C ALA A 272 -9.71 1.36 16.73
N GLY A 273 -10.49 2.43 16.55
CA GLY A 273 -11.73 2.61 17.31
C GLY A 273 -12.75 1.52 16.98
N ALA A 274 -12.95 1.26 15.69
CA ALA A 274 -13.77 0.14 15.17
C ALA A 274 -13.11 -0.50 13.94
N ILE A 275 -13.33 -1.80 13.74
CA ILE A 275 -12.73 -2.58 12.65
C ILE A 275 -13.81 -3.35 11.88
N LYS A 276 -13.80 -3.23 10.55
CA LYS A 276 -14.61 -4.07 9.65
C LYS A 276 -13.73 -4.72 8.60
N LEU A 277 -13.68 -6.05 8.56
CA LEU A 277 -12.95 -6.82 7.55
C LEU A 277 -13.95 -7.66 6.75
N VAL A 278 -13.88 -7.56 5.42
CA VAL A 278 -14.74 -8.30 4.49
C VAL A 278 -13.88 -8.99 3.46
N GLY A 279 -13.88 -10.32 3.42
CA GLY A 279 -13.24 -11.14 2.39
C GLY A 279 -14.30 -11.90 1.59
N THR A 280 -14.51 -11.52 0.34
CA THR A 280 -15.66 -12.03 -0.43
C THR A 280 -15.32 -13.19 -1.37
N GLU A 281 -14.04 -13.40 -1.69
CA GLU A 281 -13.61 -14.37 -2.70
C GLU A 281 -13.72 -15.79 -2.12
N ALA A 282 -14.68 -16.56 -2.64
CA ALA A 282 -15.02 -17.87 -2.12
C ALA A 282 -13.81 -18.83 -2.12
N GLY A 283 -13.56 -19.46 -0.97
CA GLY A 283 -12.44 -20.38 -0.77
C GLY A 283 -11.09 -19.70 -0.48
N VAL A 284 -11.01 -18.37 -0.54
CA VAL A 284 -9.83 -17.61 -0.14
C VAL A 284 -9.96 -17.23 1.33
N GLY A 285 -9.00 -17.68 2.16
CA GLY A 285 -9.06 -17.48 3.61
C GLY A 285 -8.63 -16.08 4.06
N VAL A 286 -8.94 -15.77 5.32
CA VAL A 286 -8.47 -14.60 6.06
C VAL A 286 -7.63 -15.11 7.23
N LYS A 287 -6.39 -14.66 7.33
CA LYS A 287 -5.47 -15.03 8.40
C LYS A 287 -5.02 -13.79 9.16
N LEU A 288 -5.20 -13.83 10.47
CA LEU A 288 -5.03 -12.71 11.39
C LEU A 288 -4.13 -13.14 12.56
N ASP A 289 -2.81 -13.26 12.31
CA ASP A 289 -1.84 -13.61 13.35
C ASP A 289 -1.47 -12.43 14.26
N GLY A 290 -1.69 -11.19 13.79
CA GLY A 290 -1.51 -9.99 14.58
C GLY A 290 -2.69 -9.70 15.51
N LYS A 291 -2.49 -8.77 16.44
CA LYS A 291 -3.57 -8.30 17.34
C LYS A 291 -4.61 -7.51 16.56
N LEU A 292 -5.88 -7.77 16.83
CA LEU A 292 -7.01 -6.95 16.39
C LEU A 292 -7.64 -6.28 17.59
N ILE A 293 -7.43 -4.98 17.73
CA ILE A 293 -7.91 -4.21 18.88
C ILE A 293 -8.86 -3.12 18.39
N ALA A 294 -10.13 -3.20 18.80
CA ALA A 294 -11.12 -2.14 18.67
C ALA A 294 -11.33 -1.46 20.03
N SER A 295 -10.76 -0.27 20.21
CA SER A 295 -10.75 0.44 21.50
C SER A 295 -12.03 1.24 21.78
N GLY A 296 -12.81 1.58 20.75
CA GLY A 296 -13.97 2.47 20.88
C GLY A 296 -15.29 1.88 20.40
N GLY A 297 -15.31 0.64 19.89
CA GLY A 297 -16.47 0.07 19.24
C GLY A 297 -16.29 -1.39 18.85
N ASP A 298 -16.94 -1.77 17.76
CA ASP A 298 -17.10 -3.17 17.37
C ASP A 298 -16.00 -3.68 16.44
N ILE A 299 -15.85 -5.00 16.41
CA ILE A 299 -15.14 -5.74 15.36
C ILE A 299 -16.18 -6.52 14.55
N GLN A 300 -16.18 -6.32 13.24
CA GLN A 300 -16.97 -7.11 12.29
C GLN A 300 -16.05 -7.84 11.31
N LEU A 301 -16.13 -9.16 11.27
CA LEU A 301 -15.39 -10.04 10.37
C LEU A 301 -16.39 -10.80 9.49
N ASP A 302 -16.31 -10.63 8.18
CA ASP A 302 -17.11 -11.37 7.19
C ASP A 302 -16.17 -12.02 6.17
N ALA A 303 -16.05 -13.34 6.16
CA ALA A 303 -15.14 -14.08 5.29
C ALA A 303 -15.86 -15.22 4.57
N ASN A 304 -15.89 -15.21 3.25
CA ASN A 304 -16.44 -16.31 2.43
C ASN A 304 -15.49 -17.53 2.33
N GLY A 305 -14.60 -17.70 3.31
CA GLY A 305 -13.59 -18.75 3.39
C GLY A 305 -13.23 -19.06 4.84
N GLN A 306 -12.10 -19.75 5.04
CA GLN A 306 -11.57 -20.01 6.37
C GLN A 306 -11.08 -18.69 7.01
N LEU A 307 -11.53 -18.42 8.23
CA LEU A 307 -11.02 -17.35 9.06
C LEU A 307 -10.16 -17.94 10.18
N SER A 308 -8.91 -17.52 10.29
CA SER A 308 -8.02 -17.86 11.41
C SER A 308 -7.57 -16.59 12.11
N LEU A 309 -7.75 -16.53 13.44
CA LEU A 309 -7.40 -15.37 14.26
C LEU A 309 -6.70 -15.78 15.54
N VAL A 310 -5.84 -14.90 16.08
CA VAL A 310 -5.06 -15.18 17.29
C VAL A 310 -5.54 -14.33 18.48
N ASP A 311 -5.42 -13.01 18.42
CA ASP A 311 -5.74 -12.13 19.55
C ASP A 311 -6.70 -11.03 19.06
N THR A 312 -7.95 -11.09 19.52
CA THR A 312 -9.01 -10.16 19.13
C THR A 312 -9.66 -9.57 20.37
N SER A 313 -9.74 -8.25 20.45
CA SER A 313 -10.35 -7.55 21.59
C SER A 313 -11.13 -6.33 21.11
N ALA A 314 -12.41 -6.27 21.46
CA ALA A 314 -13.28 -5.13 21.22
C ALA A 314 -13.90 -4.64 22.53
N THR A 315 -13.97 -3.33 22.72
CA THR A 315 -14.78 -2.75 23.81
C THR A 315 -16.28 -2.90 23.53
N GLY A 316 -16.67 -2.99 22.26
CA GLY A 316 -18.01 -3.31 21.81
C GLY A 316 -18.21 -4.80 21.52
N ALA A 317 -18.99 -5.08 20.48
CA ALA A 317 -19.29 -6.43 20.02
C ALA A 317 -18.21 -6.96 19.07
N VAL A 318 -18.03 -8.28 19.07
CA VAL A 318 -17.27 -9.01 18.05
C VAL A 318 -18.27 -9.85 17.26
N ASN A 319 -18.47 -9.52 15.99
CA ASN A 319 -19.36 -10.24 15.08
C ASN A 319 -18.52 -10.94 14.02
N VAL A 320 -18.57 -12.27 14.01
CA VAL A 320 -17.83 -13.12 13.08
C VAL A 320 -18.80 -13.90 12.21
N LYS A 321 -18.64 -13.77 10.90
CA LYS A 321 -19.28 -14.60 9.89
C LYS A 321 -18.18 -15.16 8.99
N ALA A 322 -18.04 -16.47 8.96
CA ALA A 322 -17.03 -17.14 8.14
C ALA A 322 -17.57 -18.43 7.54
N ALA A 323 -16.89 -19.06 6.57
CA ALA A 323 -17.23 -20.43 6.17
C ALA A 323 -16.69 -21.47 7.18
N SER A 324 -15.60 -21.13 7.86
CA SER A 324 -15.08 -21.85 9.03
C SER A 324 -14.23 -20.90 9.87
N LEU A 325 -14.18 -21.14 11.18
CA LEU A 325 -13.42 -20.32 12.12
C LEU A 325 -12.41 -21.18 12.89
N ASP A 326 -11.16 -20.73 12.91
CA ASP A 326 -10.06 -21.23 13.72
C ASP A 326 -9.56 -20.10 14.65
N ALA A 327 -10.13 -20.04 15.86
CA ALA A 327 -9.70 -19.11 16.89
C ALA A 327 -8.58 -19.72 17.74
N ARG A 328 -7.34 -19.27 17.52
CA ARG A 328 -6.11 -19.82 18.13
C ARG A 328 -5.68 -19.11 19.41
N GLY A 329 -6.42 -18.08 19.84
CA GLY A 329 -6.19 -17.37 21.08
C GLY A 329 -7.45 -16.63 21.53
N PRO A 330 -7.33 -15.67 22.47
CA PRO A 330 -8.49 -15.08 23.11
C PRO A 330 -9.27 -14.16 22.16
N VAL A 331 -10.60 -14.21 22.30
CA VAL A 331 -11.54 -13.28 21.69
C VAL A 331 -12.33 -12.59 22.79
N TYR A 332 -12.01 -11.32 23.03
CA TYR A 332 -12.70 -10.48 24.01
C TYR A 332 -13.70 -9.57 23.31
N ALA A 333 -14.95 -9.59 23.78
CA ALA A 333 -15.98 -8.64 23.40
C ALA A 333 -16.54 -8.02 24.67
N GLY A 334 -16.56 -6.69 24.76
CA GLY A 334 -17.09 -5.98 25.92
C GLY A 334 -18.62 -6.08 26.03
N THR A 335 -19.32 -6.35 24.92
CA THR A 335 -20.79 -6.48 24.92
C THR A 335 -21.28 -7.85 24.47
N ALA A 336 -20.98 -8.27 23.23
CA ALA A 336 -21.48 -9.52 22.67
C ALA A 336 -20.45 -10.15 21.72
N LEU A 337 -20.36 -11.48 21.75
CA LEU A 337 -19.60 -12.28 20.80
C LEU A 337 -20.57 -13.14 19.98
N ASN A 338 -20.74 -12.81 18.69
CA ASN A 338 -21.59 -13.55 17.77
C ASN A 338 -20.73 -14.24 16.72
N VAL A 339 -20.91 -15.55 16.55
CA VAL A 339 -20.16 -16.36 15.58
C VAL A 339 -21.13 -17.15 14.70
N GLN A 340 -21.00 -17.01 13.40
CA GLN A 340 -21.73 -17.76 12.38
C GLN A 340 -20.72 -18.44 11.43
N THR A 341 -20.77 -19.76 11.36
CA THR A 341 -19.95 -20.61 10.48
C THR A 341 -20.81 -21.59 9.71
#